data_AF-A0A318DZX7-F1
#
_entry.id   AF-A0A318DZX7-F1
#
_cell.length_a   1.000
_cell.length_b   1.000
_cell.length_c   1.000
_cell.angle_alpha   90.00
_cell.angle_beta   90.00
_cell.angle_gamma   90.00
#
_symmetry.space_group_name_H-M   'P 1'
#
loop_
_entity.id
_entity.type
_entity.pdbx_description
1 polymer ?
#
loop_
_entity_poly.entity_id
_entity_poly.type
_entity_poly.pdbx_seq_one_letter_code
_entity_poly.pdbx_strand_id
1 'polypeptide(L)'
;MLTPELTWIALISVQTLHLLHHRLAKRHISLVEVSTSAVLMIPPQGVLAPVLLMTLHGALIVVQIMGSISIQRFSPQWENVA
;
A
#
# COMPACT_ATOMS: atom_id res chain seq x y z
N MET A 1 -14.95 16.12 6.09
CA MET A 1 -14.84 15.98 4.62
C MET A 1 -13.59 15.17 4.31
N LEU A 2 -13.66 14.26 3.33
CA LEU A 2 -12.49 13.49 2.88
C LEU A 2 -11.65 14.39 1.97
N THR A 3 -10.34 14.56 2.25
CA THR A 3 -9.42 15.37 1.43
C THR A 3 -8.29 14.52 0.82
N PRO A 4 -7.66 14.97 -0.27
CA PRO A 4 -6.48 14.32 -0.82
C PRO A 4 -5.36 14.17 0.21
N GLU A 5 -5.08 15.17 1.06
CA GLU A 5 -4.03 15.03 2.07
C GLU A 5 -4.38 13.96 3.10
N LEU A 6 -5.63 13.91 3.55
CA LEU A 6 -6.05 12.92 4.54
C LEU A 6 -5.93 11.49 3.99
N THR A 7 -6.37 11.28 2.74
CA THR A 7 -6.27 9.97 2.09
C THR A 7 -4.82 9.59 1.78
N TRP A 8 -3.95 10.57 1.49
CA TRP A 8 -2.51 10.36 1.30
C TRP A 8 -1.83 9.96 2.61
N ILE A 9 -2.14 10.64 3.73
CA ILE A 9 -1.64 10.31 5.08
C ILE A 9 -2.11 8.91 5.50
N ALA A 10 -3.36 8.57 5.20
CA ALA A 10 -3.89 7.24 5.45
C ALA A 10 -3.13 6.18 4.62
N LEU A 11 -2.90 6.45 3.33
CA LEU A 11 -2.20 5.54 2.44
C LEU A 11 -0.76 5.29 2.90
N ILE A 12 0.00 6.33 3.27
CA ILE A 12 1.39 6.17 3.73
C ILE A 12 1.44 5.41 5.06
N SER A 13 0.47 5.64 5.95
CA SER A 13 0.37 4.94 7.23
C SER A 13 0.09 3.45 7.02
N VAL A 14 -0.88 3.12 6.16
CA VAL A 14 -1.22 1.74 5.81
C VAL A 14 -0.04 1.04 5.10
N GLN A 15 0.62 1.71 4.16
CA GLN A 15 1.80 1.18 3.46
C GLN A 15 2.96 0.91 4.41
N THR A 16 3.20 1.79 5.38
CA THR A 16 4.23 1.60 6.40
C THR A 16 3.92 0.38 7.27
N LEU A 17 2.68 0.25 7.74
CA LEU A 17 2.24 -0.90 8.53
C LEU A 17 2.27 -2.20 7.73
N HIS A 18 1.88 -2.15 6.45
CA HIS A 18 1.91 -3.30 5.55
C HIS A 18 3.34 -3.79 5.34
N LEU A 19 4.29 -2.90 5.04
CA LEU A 19 5.71 -3.26 4.90
C LEU A 19 6.31 -3.79 6.20
N LEU A 20 5.96 -3.19 7.35
CA LEU A 20 6.38 -3.69 8.66
C LEU A 20 5.86 -5.10 8.92
N HIS A 21 4.57 -5.33 8.67
CA HIS A 21 3.95 -6.65 8.77
C HIS A 21 4.64 -7.66 7.84
N HIS A 22 4.93 -7.27 6.61
CA HIS A 22 5.60 -8.10 5.61
C HIS A 22 7.04 -8.49 6.03
N ARG A 23 7.78 -7.52 6.58
CA ARG A 23 9.12 -7.72 7.17
C ARG A 23 9.07 -8.68 8.36
N LEU A 24 8.13 -8.48 9.29
CA LEU A 24 7.97 -9.33 10.47
C LEU A 24 7.55 -10.76 10.09
N ALA A 25 6.66 -10.89 9.11
CA ALA A 25 6.21 -12.18 8.58
C ALA A 25 7.26 -12.87 7.69
N LYS A 26 8.42 -12.24 7.46
CA LYS A 26 9.53 -12.82 6.69
C LYS A 26 9.15 -13.16 5.24
N ARG A 27 8.53 -12.20 4.54
CA ARG A 27 7.96 -12.39 3.21
C ARG A 27 8.59 -11.43 2.17
N HIS A 28 8.53 -11.79 0.88
CA HIS A 28 9.03 -10.99 -0.26
C HIS A 28 8.16 -9.79 -0.67
N ILE A 29 8.80 -8.64 -0.92
CA ILE A 29 8.11 -7.43 -1.35
C ILE A 29 7.21 -7.69 -2.56
N SER A 30 5.93 -7.35 -2.46
CA SER A 30 4.93 -7.60 -3.50
C SER A 30 4.85 -6.45 -4.51
N LEU A 31 4.36 -6.74 -5.72
CA LEU A 31 4.16 -5.72 -6.75
C LEU A 31 3.20 -4.61 -6.29
N VAL A 32 2.24 -4.93 -5.42
CA VAL A 32 1.30 -3.95 -4.83
C VAL A 32 2.04 -2.91 -3.98
N GLU A 33 3.09 -3.31 -3.26
CA GLU A 33 3.90 -2.40 -2.44
C GLU A 33 4.69 -1.44 -3.31
N VAL A 34 5.21 -1.92 -4.45
CA VAL A 34 5.91 -1.09 -5.45
C VAL A 34 4.95 -0.09 -6.07
N SER A 35 3.76 -0.53 -6.49
CA SER A 35 2.74 0.35 -7.08
C SER A 35 2.27 1.42 -6.09
N THR A 36 2.05 1.05 -4.82
CA THR A 36 1.67 2.01 -3.79
C THR A 36 2.77 3.04 -3.54
N SER A 37 4.03 2.60 -3.47
CA SER A 37 5.17 3.51 -3.30
C SER A 37 5.27 4.51 -4.44
N ALA A 38 5.00 4.10 -5.69
CA ALA A 38 4.96 5.01 -6.84
C ALA A 38 3.81 6.04 -6.72
N VAL A 39 2.63 5.61 -6.27
CA VAL A 39 1.48 6.52 -6.08
C VAL A 39 1.73 7.53 -4.96
N LEU A 40 2.44 7.15 -3.89
CA LEU A 40 2.81 8.07 -2.82
C LEU A 40 3.74 9.21 -3.28
N MET A 41 4.46 9.05 -4.40
CA MET A 41 5.28 10.12 -4.98
C MET A 41 4.44 11.19 -5.69
N ILE A 42 3.14 10.96 -5.91
CA ILE A 42 2.24 11.95 -6.49
C ILE A 42 1.82 12.94 -5.39
N PRO A 43 2.15 14.24 -5.53
CA PRO A 43 1.81 15.22 -4.50
C PRO A 43 0.28 15.41 -4.43
N PRO A 44 -0.31 15.47 -3.21
CA PRO A 44 -1.76 15.64 -3.05
C PRO A 44 -2.29 17.00 -3.55
N GLN A 45 -1.41 18.00 -3.64
CA GLN A 45 -1.66 19.33 -4.23
C GLN A 45 -1.34 19.41 -5.74
N GLY A 46 -1.17 18.27 -6.42
CA GLY A 46 -0.85 18.22 -7.85
C GLY A 46 -2.02 18.59 -8.79
N VAL A 47 -1.74 18.56 -10.10
CA VAL A 47 -2.70 18.91 -11.17
C VAL A 47 -3.81 17.85 -11.37
N LEU A 48 -3.68 16.69 -10.71
CA LEU A 48 -4.66 15.61 -10.81
C LEU A 48 -5.97 15.99 -10.13
N ALA A 49 -7.09 15.52 -10.69
CA ALA A 49 -8.40 15.73 -10.11
C ALA A 49 -8.45 15.13 -8.69
N PRO A 50 -8.77 15.92 -7.64
CA PRO A 50 -8.74 15.49 -6.24
C PRO A 50 -9.50 14.19 -5.98
N VAL A 51 -10.67 14.03 -6.63
CA VAL A 51 -11.53 12.86 -6.50
C VAL A 51 -10.83 11.59 -7.00
N LEU A 52 -10.19 11.64 -8.18
CA LEU A 52 -9.49 10.48 -8.74
C LEU A 52 -8.34 10.03 -7.83
N LEU A 53 -7.59 11.00 -7.29
CA LEU A 53 -6.47 10.71 -6.41
C LEU A 53 -6.93 10.09 -5.09
N MET A 54 -8.01 10.62 -4.50
CA MET A 54 -8.63 10.04 -3.30
C MET A 54 -9.16 8.61 -3.54
N THR A 55 -9.80 8.37 -4.69
CA THR A 55 -10.27 7.03 -5.06
C THR A 55 -9.11 6.05 -5.22
N LEU A 56 -8.02 6.49 -5.86
CA LEU A 56 -6.81 5.68 -6.02
C LEU A 56 -6.18 5.34 -4.67
N HIS A 57 -6.04 6.32 -3.77
CA HIS A 57 -5.57 6.09 -2.41
C HIS A 57 -6.44 5.06 -1.68
N GLY A 58 -7.76 5.24 -1.72
CA GLY A 58 -8.71 4.32 -1.10
C GLY A 58 -8.61 2.89 -1.63
N ALA A 59 -8.52 2.74 -2.96
CA ALA A 59 -8.37 1.43 -3.60
C ALA A 59 -7.08 0.73 -3.14
N LEU A 60 -5.94 1.44 -3.12
CA LEU A 60 -4.67 0.88 -2.70
C LEU A 60 -4.65 0.51 -1.21
N ILE A 61 -5.30 1.30 -0.35
CA ILE A 61 -5.49 0.96 1.07
C ILE A 61 -6.22 -0.37 1.20
N VAL A 62 -7.34 -0.55 0.49
CA VAL A 62 -8.12 -1.79 0.54
C VAL A 62 -7.28 -2.98 0.07
N VAL A 63 -6.57 -2.84 -1.05
CA VAL A 63 -5.73 -3.92 -1.59
C VAL A 63 -4.61 -4.30 -0.60
N GLN A 64 -3.96 -3.33 0.05
CA GLN A 64 -2.93 -3.61 1.05
C GLN A 64 -3.49 -4.30 2.30
N ILE A 65 -4.68 -3.90 2.77
CA ILE A 65 -5.34 -4.58 3.89
C ILE A 65 -5.64 -6.04 3.51
N MET A 66 -6.21 -6.27 2.32
CA MET A 66 -6.50 -7.62 1.83
C MET A 66 -5.22 -8.45 1.66
N GLY A 67 -4.14 -7.84 1.16
CA GLY A 67 -2.83 -8.46 1.02
C GLY A 67 -2.21 -8.82 2.37
N SER A 68 -2.33 -7.96 3.39
CA SER A 68 -1.87 -8.25 4.75
C SER A 68 -2.60 -9.46 5.34
N ILE A 69 -3.92 -9.56 5.15
CA ILE A 69 -4.71 -10.68 5.67
C ILE A 69 -4.40 -11.97 4.90
N SER A 70 -4.19 -11.87 3.58
CA SER A 70 -4.03 -13.03 2.70
C SER A 70 -2.58 -13.46 2.49
N ILE A 71 -1.64 -12.96 3.32
CA ILE A 71 -0.19 -13.13 3.12
C ILE A 71 0.25 -14.60 3.08
N GLN A 72 -0.44 -15.49 3.82
CA GLN A 72 -0.17 -16.92 3.83
C GLN A 72 -0.50 -17.61 2.49
N ARG A 73 -1.39 -17.02 1.68
CA ARG A 73 -1.90 -17.62 0.44
C ARG A 73 -1.14 -17.17 -0.82
N PHE A 74 -0.51 -15.99 -0.77
CA PHE A 74 0.04 -15.33 -1.98
C PHE A 74 1.54 -15.03 -1.94
N SER A 75 2.19 -15.06 -0.77
CA SER A 75 3.63 -14.76 -0.70
C SER A 75 4.43 -16.06 -0.53
N PRO A 76 5.55 -16.26 -1.25
CA PRO A 76 6.48 -17.36 -0.97
C PRO A 76 7.06 -17.23 0.45
N GLN A 77 7.29 -18.35 1.13
CA GLN A 77 8.06 -18.36 2.38
C GLN A 77 9.55 -18.22 2.05
N TRP A 78 10.28 -17.49 2.89
CA TRP A 78 11.73 -17.37 2.76
C TRP A 78 12.48 -18.72 2.83
N GLU A 79 11.82 -19.78 3.33
CA GLU A 79 12.40 -21.11 3.57
C GLU A 79 12.83 -21.90 2.32
N ASN A 80 12.56 -21.42 1.09
CA ASN A 80 12.95 -22.11 -0.15
C ASN A 80 14.21 -21.54 -0.83
N VAL A 81 15.07 -20.80 -0.12
CA VAL A 81 16.33 -20.25 -0.68
C VAL A 81 17.56 -20.69 0.14
N ALA A 82 17.50 -21.88 0.75
CA ALA A 82 18.67 -22.53 1.35
C ALA A 82 19.34 -23.46 0.32
#